data_AF-A0A7Y6YLG4-F1
#
_entry.id   AF-A0A7Y6YLG4-F1
#
_cell.length_a   1.000
_cell.length_b   1.000
_cell.length_c   1.000
_cell.angle_alpha   90.00
_cell.angle_beta   90.00
_cell.angle_gamma   90.00
#
_symmetry.space_group_name_H-M   'P 1'
#
loop_
_entity.id
_entity.type
_entity.pdbx_description
1 polymer ?
#
loop_
_entity_poly.entity_id
_entity_poly.type
_entity_poly.pdbx_seq_one_letter_code
_entity_poly.pdbx_strand_id
1 'polypeptide(L)'
;MQDVFSRVSLLRRPRILARAARLGARNYCRKRDLRRILGYGEVPKPAAAVMLLLELEDGLNKARKTGEAGYSMIRHVDVLIALAGEAACLTARSKVKTAAPRNRRFAAAKGAAPCP
;
A
#
# COMPACT_ATOMS: atom_id res chain seq x y z
N MET A 1 5.93 -8.17 -17.81
CA MET A 1 4.92 -7.89 -16.77
C MET A 1 5.66 -7.31 -15.58
N GLN A 2 5.61 -5.99 -15.33
CA GLN A 2 6.45 -5.36 -14.29
C GLN A 2 5.81 -5.52 -12.91
N ASP A 3 6.54 -6.10 -11.97
CA ASP A 3 6.13 -6.25 -10.57
C ASP A 3 5.79 -4.89 -9.94
N VAL A 4 4.71 -4.86 -9.16
CA VAL A 4 4.27 -3.70 -8.37
C VAL A 4 5.41 -3.12 -7.53
N PHE A 5 6.28 -3.98 -6.98
CA PHE A 5 7.46 -3.58 -6.23
C PHE A 5 8.52 -2.89 -7.07
N SER A 6 8.73 -3.33 -8.30
CA SER A 6 9.63 -2.69 -9.26
C SER A 6 9.10 -1.31 -9.65
N ARG A 7 7.79 -1.17 -9.88
CA ARG A 7 7.17 0.13 -10.16
C ARG A 7 7.29 1.11 -8.98
N VAL A 8 7.14 0.63 -7.74
CA VAL A 8 7.33 1.47 -6.54
C VAL A 8 8.80 1.82 -6.31
N SER A 9 9.73 0.92 -6.63
CA SER A 9 11.17 1.16 -6.47
C SER A 9 11.74 2.11 -7.54
N LEU A 10 11.11 2.16 -8.71
CA LEU A 10 11.47 3.06 -9.82
C LEU A 10 10.97 4.50 -9.63
N LEU A 11 10.15 4.77 -8.61
CA LEU A 11 9.72 6.11 -8.25
C LEU A 11 10.92 6.93 -7.77
N ARG A 12 11.59 7.64 -8.69
CA ARG A 12 12.56 8.69 -8.36
C ARG A 12 11.81 9.88 -7.73
N ARG A 13 11.64 9.84 -6.42
CA ARG A 13 10.97 10.88 -5.63
C ARG A 13 11.99 11.65 -4.79
N PRO A 14 11.75 12.96 -4.53
CA PRO A 14 12.49 13.72 -3.53
C PRO A 14 12.59 12.92 -2.23
N ARG A 15 13.80 12.80 -1.67
CA ARG A 15 14.07 11.95 -0.48
C ARG A 15 13.12 12.23 0.69
N ILE A 16 12.68 13.48 0.84
CA ILE A 16 11.73 13.90 1.88
C ILE A 16 10.35 13.23 1.74
N LEU A 17 9.82 13.09 0.51
CA LEU A 17 8.53 12.45 0.25
C LEU A 17 8.58 10.95 0.57
N ALA A 18 9.62 10.28 0.09
CA ALA A 18 9.82 8.87 0.36
C ALA A 18 10.00 8.60 1.87
N ARG A 19 10.70 9.49 2.59
CA ARG A 19 10.86 9.37 4.05
C ARG A 19 9.54 9.58 4.79
N ALA A 20 8.77 10.60 4.44
CA ALA A 20 7.45 10.86 5.03
C ALA A 20 6.50 9.66 4.81
N ALA A 21 6.46 9.12 3.59
CA ALA A 21 5.65 7.95 3.27
C ALA A 21 6.03 6.71 4.09
N ARG A 22 7.34 6.46 4.28
CA ARG A 22 7.83 5.33 5.09
C ARG A 22 7.45 5.45 6.56
N LEU A 23 7.50 6.65 7.12
CA LEU A 23 7.09 6.89 8.51
C LEU A 23 5.57 6.73 8.65
N GLY A 24 4.78 7.34 7.75
CA GLY A 24 3.33 7.26 7.76
C GLY A 24 2.78 5.86 7.47
N ALA A 25 3.47 5.05 6.67
CA ALA A 25 3.07 3.67 6.36
C ALA A 25 2.95 2.79 7.61
N ARG A 26 3.64 3.11 8.71
CA ARG A 26 3.52 2.40 9.99
C ARG A 26 2.14 2.58 10.64
N ASN A 27 1.47 3.70 10.37
CA ASN A 27 0.17 4.06 10.91
C ASN A 27 -0.95 3.93 9.87
N TYR A 28 -0.66 3.23 8.75
CA TYR A 28 -1.59 3.05 7.65
C TYR A 28 -2.76 2.16 8.07
N CYS A 29 -3.99 2.65 7.89
CA CYS A 29 -5.22 1.93 8.12
C CYS A 29 -6.03 1.87 6.82
N ARG A 30 -6.00 0.72 6.17
CA ARG A 30 -6.65 0.45 4.87
C ARG A 30 -8.05 1.04 4.71
N LYS A 31 -8.94 0.81 5.68
CA LYS A 31 -10.32 1.32 5.63
C LYS A 31 -10.40 2.84 5.72
N ARG A 32 -9.63 3.46 6.62
CA ARG A 32 -9.65 4.90 6.88
C ARG A 32 -9.01 5.67 5.73
N ASP A 33 -7.80 5.25 5.35
CA ASP A 33 -6.95 6.02 4.44
C ASP A 33 -7.41 5.87 2.99
N LEU A 34 -7.85 4.68 2.55
CA LEU A 34 -8.38 4.52 1.18
C LEU A 34 -9.70 5.26 0.98
N ARG A 35 -10.60 5.27 1.97
CA ARG A 35 -11.84 6.06 1.90
C ARG A 35 -11.55 7.55 1.79
N ARG A 36 -10.51 8.04 2.47
CA ARG A 36 -10.12 9.44 2.38
C ARG A 36 -9.51 9.80 1.02
N ILE A 37 -8.74 8.90 0.42
CA ILE A 37 -7.99 9.18 -0.83
C ILE A 37 -8.83 8.92 -2.09
N LEU A 38 -9.53 7.80 -2.13
CA LEU A 38 -10.34 7.37 -3.28
C LEU A 38 -11.79 7.90 -3.23
N GLY A 39 -12.19 8.46 -2.09
CA GLY A 39 -13.54 8.95 -1.86
C GLY A 39 -14.46 7.91 -1.21
N TYR A 40 -15.75 8.22 -1.21
CA TYR A 40 -16.77 7.43 -0.52
C TYR A 40 -17.17 6.20 -1.35
N GLY A 41 -17.04 5.02 -0.75
CA GLY A 41 -17.41 3.75 -1.40
C GLY A 41 -16.83 2.53 -0.70
N GLU A 42 -17.10 1.35 -1.27
CA GLU A 42 -16.47 0.12 -0.83
C GLU A 42 -14.97 0.13 -1.13
N VAL A 43 -14.19 -0.42 -0.19
CA VAL A 43 -12.73 -0.48 -0.34
C VAL A 43 -12.39 -1.50 -1.42
N PRO A 44 -11.73 -1.09 -2.52
CA PRO A 44 -11.44 -2.00 -3.63
C PRO A 44 -10.50 -3.13 -3.21
N LYS A 45 -10.42 -4.19 -4.02
CA LYS A 45 -9.45 -5.28 -3.80
C LYS A 45 -8.02 -4.72 -3.82
N PRO A 46 -7.06 -5.28 -3.06
CA PRO A 46 -5.72 -4.69 -2.91
C PRO A 46 -4.99 -4.42 -4.22
N ALA A 47 -5.10 -5.33 -5.19
CA ALA A 47 -4.49 -5.15 -6.51
C ALA A 47 -5.09 -3.98 -7.29
N ALA A 48 -6.42 -3.82 -7.24
CA ALA A 48 -7.12 -2.70 -7.88
C ALA A 48 -6.83 -1.37 -7.17
N ALA A 49 -6.75 -1.39 -5.83
CA ALA A 49 -6.38 -0.22 -5.02
C ALA A 49 -5.01 0.32 -5.42
N VAL A 50 -4.01 -0.56 -5.58
CA VAL A 50 -2.66 -0.15 -5.99
C VAL A 50 -2.65 0.49 -7.38
N MET A 51 -3.39 -0.06 -8.34
CA MET A 51 -3.45 0.51 -9.69
C MET A 51 -4.01 1.93 -9.69
N LEU A 52 -5.13 2.15 -8.99
CA LEU A 52 -5.74 3.48 -8.83
C LEU A 52 -4.79 4.46 -8.13
N LEU A 53 -4.12 4.00 -7.08
CA LEU A 53 -3.17 4.83 -6.34
C LEU A 53 -1.95 5.21 -7.20
N LEU A 54 -1.48 4.33 -8.09
CA LEU A 54 -0.38 4.65 -9.02
C LEU A 54 -0.78 5.72 -10.04
N GLU A 55 -2.02 5.70 -10.52
CA GLU A 55 -2.54 6.73 -11.42
C GLU A 55 -2.64 8.10 -10.73
N LEU A 56 -3.18 8.12 -9.50
CA LEU A 56 -3.24 9.33 -8.68
C LEU A 56 -1.84 9.89 -8.38
N GLU A 57 -0.90 9.00 -8.08
CA GLU A 57 0.49 9.35 -7.80
C GLU A 57 1.17 9.99 -9.02
N ASP A 58 0.98 9.43 -10.22
CA ASP A 58 1.54 9.99 -11.45
C ASP A 58 0.98 11.39 -11.74
N GLY A 59 -0.34 11.58 -11.56
CA GLY A 59 -0.99 12.88 -11.68
C GLY A 59 -0.40 13.91 -10.73
N LEU A 60 -0.22 13.56 -9.45
CA LEU A 60 0.37 14.46 -8.44
C LEU A 60 1.85 14.75 -8.72
N ASN A 61 2.60 13.78 -9.24
CA ASN A 61 3.98 14.02 -9.61
C ASN A 61 4.12 14.89 -10.87
N LYS A 62 3.19 14.80 -11.82
CA LYS A 62 3.10 15.75 -12.96
C LYS A 62 2.81 17.16 -12.44
N ALA A 63 1.78 17.34 -11.62
CA ALA A 63 1.43 18.61 -10.99
C ALA A 63 2.61 19.24 -10.21
N ARG A 64 3.37 18.41 -9.48
CA ARG A 64 4.59 18.84 -8.78
C ARG A 64 5.67 19.35 -9.72
N LYS A 65 5.86 18.69 -10.87
CA LYS A 65 6.90 19.05 -11.85
C LYS A 65 6.54 20.30 -12.64
N THR A 66 5.26 20.50 -12.94
CA THR A 66 4.75 21.65 -13.69
C THR A 66 4.49 22.86 -12.79
N GLY A 67 4.51 22.70 -11.46
CA GLY A 67 4.22 23.78 -10.52
C GLY A 67 2.74 24.16 -10.51
N GLU A 68 1.86 23.19 -10.75
CA GLU A 68 0.42 23.43 -10.87
C GLU A 68 -0.17 24.00 -9.57
N ALA A 69 -1.02 25.03 -9.68
CA ALA A 69 -1.59 25.72 -8.52
C ALA A 69 -2.44 24.80 -7.62
N GLY A 70 -3.02 23.73 -8.18
CA GLY A 70 -3.78 22.72 -7.42
C GLY A 70 -2.93 21.65 -6.74
N TYR A 71 -1.59 21.71 -6.85
CA TYR A 71 -0.72 20.70 -6.27
C TYR A 71 -0.78 20.70 -4.74
N SER A 72 -1.26 19.60 -4.15
CA SER A 72 -1.23 19.37 -2.72
C SER A 72 -0.15 18.35 -2.35
N MET A 73 0.91 18.84 -1.70
CA MET A 73 1.97 18.03 -1.11
C MET A 73 1.43 17.02 -0.09
N ILE A 74 0.45 17.45 0.74
CA ILE A 74 -0.16 16.60 1.77
C ILE A 74 -0.86 15.41 1.10
N ARG A 75 -1.67 15.67 0.06
CA ARG A 75 -2.33 14.61 -0.71
C ARG A 75 -1.34 13.65 -1.37
N HIS A 76 -0.21 14.17 -1.86
CA HIS A 76 0.85 13.35 -2.45
C HIS A 76 1.48 12.41 -1.42
N VAL A 77 1.75 12.91 -0.21
CA VAL A 77 2.24 12.06 0.89
C VAL A 77 1.21 11.00 1.27
N ASP A 78 -0.07 11.35 1.39
CA ASP A 78 -1.16 10.40 1.70
C ASP A 78 -1.23 9.25 0.67
N VAL A 79 -1.15 9.58 -0.62
CA VAL A 79 -1.12 8.58 -1.71
C VAL A 79 0.11 7.68 -1.62
N LEU A 80 1.30 8.23 -1.33
CA LEU A 80 2.52 7.45 -1.17
C LEU A 80 2.47 6.53 0.07
N ILE A 81 1.89 6.99 1.17
CA ILE A 81 1.65 6.18 2.37
C ILE A 81 0.74 5.00 2.01
N ALA A 82 -0.37 5.27 1.31
CA ALA A 82 -1.32 4.24 0.91
C ALA A 82 -0.70 3.22 -0.06
N LEU A 83 0.12 3.67 -1.01
CA LEU A 83 0.86 2.78 -1.91
C LEU A 83 1.80 1.85 -1.15
N ALA A 84 2.58 2.38 -0.21
CA ALA A 84 3.49 1.59 0.60
C ALA A 84 2.74 0.56 1.45
N GLY A 85 1.62 0.96 2.06
CA GLY A 85 0.76 0.09 2.86
C GLY A 85 0.09 -1.02 2.05
N GLU A 86 -0.51 -0.71 0.89
CA GLU A 86 -1.16 -1.72 0.05
C GLU A 86 -0.14 -2.66 -0.61
N ALA A 87 1.05 -2.16 -0.99
CA ALA A 87 2.13 -3.01 -1.48
C ALA A 87 2.55 -4.04 -0.41
N ALA A 88 2.74 -3.62 0.84
CA ALA A 88 3.03 -4.53 1.94
C ALA A 88 1.90 -5.57 2.15
N CYS A 89 0.63 -5.14 2.03
CA CYS A 89 -0.52 -6.04 2.14
C CYS A 89 -0.55 -7.10 1.01
N LEU A 90 -0.21 -6.72 -0.22
CA LEU A 90 -0.10 -7.65 -1.35
C LEU A 90 0.96 -8.73 -1.13
N THR A 91 2.14 -8.36 -0.62
CA THR A 91 3.21 -9.32 -0.31
C THR A 91 2.85 -10.23 0.87
N ALA A 92 2.18 -9.71 1.89
CA ALA A 92 1.71 -10.55 2.98
C ALA A 92 0.69 -11.59 2.48
N ARG A 93 -0.24 -11.18 1.61
CA ARG A 93 -1.27 -12.07 1.05
C ARG A 93 -0.73 -13.11 0.06
N SER A 94 0.26 -12.75 -0.76
CA SER A 94 0.90 -13.71 -1.67
C SER A 94 1.64 -14.80 -0.90
N LYS A 95 2.33 -14.46 0.20
CA LYS A 95 2.99 -15.44 1.09
C LYS A 95 2.02 -16.46 1.68
N VAL A 96 0.81 -16.03 2.06
CA VAL A 96 -0.22 -16.92 2.63
C VAL A 96 -0.77 -17.89 1.57
N LYS A 97 -0.93 -17.46 0.32
CA LYS A 97 -1.42 -18.33 -0.77
C LYS A 97 -0.42 -19.41 -1.19
N THR A 98 0.88 -19.19 -1.03
CA THR A 98 1.92 -20.17 -1.39
C THR A 98 2.20 -21.18 -0.27
N ALA A 99 1.64 -20.98 0.94
CA ALA A 99 1.65 -21.99 1.99
C ALA A 99 0.51 -23.01 1.76
N ALA A 100 0.61 -23.79 0.68
CA ALA A 100 -0.17 -25.03 0.55
C ALA A 100 0.19 -25.99 1.71
N PRO A 101 -0.77 -26.75 2.26
CA PRO A 101 -0.53 -27.55 3.45
C PRO A 101 0.41 -28.71 3.10
N ARG A 102 1.67 -28.62 3.55
CA ARG A 102 2.50 -29.82 3.67
C ARG A 102 1.93 -30.66 4.81
N ASN A 103 1.05 -31.58 4.41
CA ASN A 103 0.69 -32.82 5.07
C ASN A 103 1.20 -32.95 6.53
N ARG A 104 0.46 -32.39 7.50
CA ARG A 104 0.65 -32.72 8.91
C ARG A 104 -0.03 -34.06 9.21
N ARG A 105 0.54 -35.14 8.66
CA ARG A 105 0.66 -36.35 9.46
C ARG A 105 1.73 -36.01 10.51
N PHE A 106 1.45 -36.36 11.77
CA PHE A 106 2.20 -36.06 12.99
C PHE A 106 1.69 -34.90 13.86
N ALA A 107 1.05 -35.37 14.94
CA ALA A 107 1.16 -34.92 16.32
C ALA A 107 0.20 -33.81 16.80
N ALA A 108 -0.74 -34.28 17.62
CA ALA A 108 -1.45 -33.54 18.65
C ALA A 108 -0.51 -32.73 19.55
N ALA A 109 -0.96 -31.54 19.98
CA ALA A 109 -1.00 -31.12 21.39
C ALA A 109 -1.52 -29.68 21.54
N LYS A 110 -2.64 -29.58 22.27
CA LYS A 110 -3.04 -28.55 23.25
C LYS A 110 -2.69 -27.06 22.99
N GLY A 111 -3.76 -26.24 22.99
CA GLY A 111 -3.93 -25.23 24.04
C GLY A 111 -3.68 -23.76 23.68
N ALA A 112 -4.80 -23.03 23.62
CA ALA A 112 -5.03 -21.71 24.24
C ALA A 112 -4.44 -20.41 23.62
N ALA A 113 -5.41 -19.58 23.21
CA ALA A 113 -5.53 -18.11 23.24
C ALA A 113 -4.68 -17.19 22.32
N PRO A 114 -5.33 -16.33 21.50
CA PRO A 114 -4.78 -15.06 21.04
C PRO A 114 -5.24 -13.89 21.94
N CYS A 115 -4.32 -12.97 22.26
CA CYS A 115 -4.57 -11.66 22.90
C CYS A 115 -3.82 -10.55 22.13
N PRO A 116 -4.14 -9.27 22.33
CA PRO A 116 -5.46 -8.62 22.44
C PRO A 116 -5.83 -7.84 21.16
#